data_AF-A0A922DEQ5-F1
#
_entry.id   AF-A0A922DEQ5-F1
#
_cell.length_a   1.000
_cell.length_b   1.000
_cell.length_c   1.000
_cell.angle_alpha   90.00
_cell.angle_beta   90.00
_cell.angle_gamma   90.00
#
_symmetry.space_group_name_H-M   'P 1'
#
loop_
_entity.id
_entity.type
_entity.pdbx_description
1 polymer ?
#
loop_
_entity_poly.entity_id
_entity_poly.type
_entity_poly.pdbx_seq_one_letter_code
_entity_poly.pdbx_strand_id
1 'polypeptide(L)'
;MFWPVPLKSMFEINDESKCSCYSCSCYDRYSDSLYALFSIGGIYHLVIGGNGIAVLLLALSTCARSNGVLNAGYFCFQTLHQAYDAVFVKRHAYLAVQVLISGALRCICIFTLFIAFQAYGYYNICLGHSVDEMRPWCKARLPLLYNYIQSHYWGVGFLRYFQLKQLPNFLLASPILSLALCSIVYYAKSRPEIFFSLGFLASVEEKNSSAVLFSLETVQRSSIARFPGHHNLRQRKHMTRGDPVALPLENDSLAKLGYLTVSCLPFILQLAFMAATAFFVMHVQVATRFLSASPPLYWFASNLMVQRKRWAYLIWAYSAAYILLGSLLFSNFYPFT
;
A
#
# COMPACT_ATOMS: atom_id res chain seq x y z
N MET A 1 5.88 24.06 -8.46
CA MET A 1 5.02 23.87 -9.65
C MET A 1 4.75 22.37 -9.87
N PHE A 2 4.13 21.72 -8.90
CA PHE A 2 3.65 20.33 -8.99
C PHE A 2 2.26 20.29 -8.34
N TRP A 3 1.31 20.88 -9.05
CA TRP A 3 -0.10 20.77 -8.75
C TRP A 3 -0.80 20.58 -10.09
N PRO A 4 -0.90 19.34 -10.63
CA PRO A 4 -1.64 19.13 -11.84
C PRO A 4 -3.10 19.05 -11.42
N VAL A 5 -3.74 20.22 -11.31
CA VAL A 5 -5.18 20.50 -11.41
C VAL A 5 -5.51 21.71 -10.50
N PRO A 6 -5.80 22.90 -11.05
CA PRO A 6 -6.37 23.98 -10.26
C PRO A 6 -7.73 23.52 -9.72
N LEU A 7 -7.95 23.66 -8.42
CA LEU A 7 -9.21 23.32 -7.74
C LEU A 7 -10.43 23.93 -8.43
N LYS A 8 -10.22 25.02 -9.18
CA LYS A 8 -11.18 25.66 -10.05
C LYS A 8 -11.86 24.72 -11.04
N SER A 9 -11.13 23.76 -11.62
CA SER A 9 -11.70 22.79 -12.56
C SER A 9 -12.48 21.63 -11.91
N MET A 10 -12.28 21.40 -10.60
CA MET A 10 -13.08 20.45 -9.81
C MET A 10 -14.32 21.12 -9.19
N PHE A 11 -14.42 22.45 -9.23
CA PHE A 11 -15.52 23.24 -8.65
C PHE A 11 -16.21 24.21 -9.63
N GLU A 12 -15.76 24.34 -10.88
CA GLU A 12 -16.56 24.80 -12.04
C GLU A 12 -17.67 23.79 -12.40
N ILE A 13 -18.01 22.88 -11.47
CA ILE A 13 -19.21 22.05 -11.41
C ILE A 13 -20.37 22.94 -10.92
N ASN A 14 -20.67 24.01 -11.67
CA ASN A 14 -21.93 24.74 -11.55
C ASN A 14 -22.92 24.35 -12.66
N ASP A 15 -22.55 23.39 -13.51
CA ASP A 15 -23.38 22.90 -14.59
C ASP A 15 -23.36 21.37 -14.59
N GLU A 16 -24.47 20.76 -14.19
CA GLU A 16 -24.71 19.31 -14.00
C GLU A 16 -24.50 18.45 -15.26
N SER A 17 -23.97 19.01 -16.36
CA SER A 17 -24.00 18.38 -17.67
C SER A 17 -22.65 18.29 -18.40
N LYS A 18 -21.54 18.81 -17.85
CA LYS A 18 -20.25 18.87 -18.59
C LYS A 18 -19.00 18.49 -17.78
N CYS A 19 -19.06 17.45 -16.95
CA CYS A 19 -17.90 16.56 -16.91
C CYS A 19 -17.91 15.79 -18.24
N SER A 20 -17.21 16.28 -19.25
CA SER A 20 -16.93 15.47 -20.43
C SER A 20 -16.26 14.19 -19.91
N CYS A 21 -16.96 13.05 -19.96
CA CYS A 21 -16.55 11.76 -19.35
C CYS A 21 -15.09 11.38 -19.63
N TYR A 22 -14.55 11.92 -20.73
CA TYR A 22 -13.16 11.83 -21.17
C TYR A 22 -12.13 12.38 -20.17
N SER A 23 -12.33 13.58 -19.60
CA SER A 23 -11.34 14.17 -18.70
C SER A 23 -11.29 13.41 -17.37
N CYS A 24 -12.43 13.15 -16.73
CA CYS A 24 -12.46 12.39 -15.47
C CYS A 24 -11.90 10.97 -15.62
N SER A 25 -12.23 10.24 -16.70
CA SER A 25 -11.73 8.87 -16.89
C SER A 25 -10.22 8.81 -17.13
N CYS A 26 -9.67 9.79 -17.86
CA CYS A 26 -8.22 9.90 -18.04
C CYS A 26 -7.53 10.24 -16.71
N TYR A 27 -8.03 11.23 -15.97
CA TYR A 27 -7.43 11.66 -14.70
C TYR A 27 -7.51 10.59 -13.61
N ASP A 28 -8.61 9.84 -13.51
CA ASP A 28 -8.72 8.71 -12.60
C ASP A 28 -7.63 7.68 -12.88
N ARG A 29 -7.46 7.25 -14.14
CA ARG A 29 -6.47 6.19 -14.48
C ARG A 29 -5.01 6.63 -14.28
N TYR A 30 -4.68 7.90 -14.50
CA TYR A 30 -3.35 8.43 -14.16
C TYR A 30 -3.11 8.43 -12.65
N SER A 31 -4.13 8.79 -11.86
CA SER A 31 -4.02 8.78 -10.40
C SER A 31 -3.83 7.36 -9.84
N ASP A 32 -4.45 6.33 -10.45
CA ASP A 32 -4.29 4.92 -10.08
C ASP A 32 -2.87 4.42 -10.34
N SER A 33 -2.33 4.71 -11.53
CA SER A 33 -0.97 4.32 -11.91
C SER A 33 0.08 5.01 -11.05
N LEU A 34 -0.10 6.31 -10.78
CA LEU A 34 0.80 7.07 -9.88
C LEU A 34 0.71 6.56 -8.44
N TYR A 35 -0.49 6.24 -7.96
CA TYR A 35 -0.66 5.65 -6.63
C TYR A 35 0.08 4.31 -6.51
N ALA A 36 -0.06 3.42 -7.49
CA ALA A 36 0.64 2.14 -7.50
C ALA A 36 2.17 2.33 -7.57
N LEU A 37 2.65 3.21 -8.47
CA LEU A 37 4.08 3.53 -8.61
C LEU A 37 4.68 4.02 -7.29
N PHE A 38 4.05 5.00 -6.65
CA PHE A 38 4.56 5.59 -5.41
C PHE A 38 4.40 4.67 -4.21
N SER A 39 3.32 3.89 -4.12
CA SER A 39 3.11 2.92 -3.03
C SER A 39 4.11 1.77 -3.11
N ILE A 40 4.24 1.12 -4.27
CA ILE A 40 5.16 0.01 -4.47
C ILE A 40 6.61 0.51 -4.39
N GLY A 41 6.93 1.65 -5.01
CA GLY A 41 8.26 2.27 -4.94
C GLY A 41 8.64 2.66 -3.50
N GLY A 42 7.69 3.22 -2.74
CA GLY A 42 7.89 3.55 -1.33
C GLY A 42 8.16 2.31 -0.47
N ILE A 43 7.39 1.24 -0.68
CA ILE A 43 7.60 -0.06 -0.03
C ILE A 43 8.95 -0.67 -0.41
N TYR A 44 9.35 -0.60 -1.68
CA TYR A 44 10.65 -1.09 -2.15
C TYR A 44 11.81 -0.38 -1.44
N HIS A 45 11.76 0.95 -1.35
CA HIS A 45 12.77 1.71 -0.62
C HIS A 45 12.72 1.48 0.90
N LEU A 46 11.55 1.16 1.46
CA LEU A 46 11.41 0.76 2.85
C LEU A 46 12.17 -0.55 3.13
N VAL A 47 12.03 -1.55 2.27
CA VAL A 47 12.71 -2.85 2.39
C VAL A 47 14.23 -2.72 2.23
N ILE A 48 14.71 -1.79 1.40
CA ILE A 48 16.15 -1.54 1.20
C ILE A 48 16.76 -0.69 2.35
N GLY A 49 15.94 -0.12 3.23
CA GLY A 49 16.39 0.74 4.34
C GLY A 49 16.54 2.22 3.97
N GLY A 50 16.10 2.61 2.78
CA GLY A 50 16.05 4.00 2.29
C GLY A 50 14.90 4.80 2.90
N ASN A 51 14.83 4.88 4.25
CA ASN A 51 13.69 5.42 5.01
C ASN A 51 13.22 6.81 4.54
N GLY A 52 14.15 7.72 4.19
CA GLY A 52 13.78 9.08 3.73
C GLY A 52 13.06 9.08 2.38
N ILE A 53 13.57 8.31 1.41
CA ILE A 53 12.95 8.17 0.09
C ILE A 53 11.62 7.42 0.22
N ALA A 54 11.57 6.40 1.09
CA ALA A 54 10.34 5.67 1.38
C ALA A 54 9.23 6.58 1.91
N VAL A 55 9.52 7.44 2.90
CA VAL A 55 8.55 8.42 3.43
C VAL A 55 8.09 9.38 2.34
N LEU A 56 9.01 9.90 1.52
CA LEU A 56 8.66 10.84 0.45
C LEU A 56 7.73 10.18 -0.59
N LEU A 57 8.06 8.98 -1.06
CA LEU A 57 7.24 8.27 -2.04
C LEU A 57 5.88 7.88 -1.45
N LEU A 58 5.82 7.42 -0.20
CA LEU A 58 4.54 7.11 0.47
C LEU A 58 3.71 8.37 0.73
N ALA A 59 4.34 9.52 1.02
CA ALA A 59 3.63 10.79 1.10
C ALA A 59 3.07 11.20 -0.28
N LEU A 60 3.86 11.07 -1.37
CA LEU A 60 3.40 11.33 -2.74
C LEU A 60 2.24 10.40 -3.15
N SER A 61 2.21 9.15 -2.67
CA SER A 61 1.07 8.26 -2.86
C SER A 61 -0.23 8.84 -2.27
N THR A 62 -0.12 9.59 -1.17
CA THR A 62 -1.26 10.28 -0.52
C THR A 62 -1.77 11.46 -1.35
N CYS A 63 -0.89 12.15 -2.08
CA CYS A 63 -1.31 13.14 -3.07
C CYS A 63 -2.02 12.50 -4.27
N ALA A 64 -1.53 11.35 -4.76
CA ALA A 64 -2.18 10.64 -5.86
C ALA A 64 -3.56 10.11 -5.47
N ARG A 65 -3.71 9.64 -4.22
CA ARG A 65 -4.99 9.25 -3.62
C ARG A 65 -4.97 9.47 -2.11
N SER A 66 -6.07 10.00 -1.57
CA SER A 66 -6.26 10.12 -0.11
C SER A 66 -6.09 8.80 0.65
N ASN A 67 -6.43 7.66 0.03
CA ASN A 67 -6.24 6.32 0.61
C ASN A 67 -4.77 5.96 0.88
N GLY A 68 -3.81 6.67 0.25
CA GLY A 68 -2.38 6.51 0.53
C GLY A 68 -1.98 6.85 1.96
N VAL A 69 -2.83 7.58 2.70
CA VAL A 69 -2.64 7.83 4.13
C VAL A 69 -2.53 6.53 4.94
N LEU A 70 -3.18 5.46 4.48
CA LEU A 70 -3.15 4.14 5.12
C LEU A 70 -1.74 3.53 5.10
N ASN A 71 -0.88 3.92 4.16
CA ASN A 71 0.52 3.49 4.10
C ASN A 71 1.36 3.96 5.30
N ALA A 72 0.87 4.93 6.09
CA ALA A 72 1.49 5.28 7.37
C ALA A 72 1.55 4.07 8.34
N GLY A 73 0.66 3.09 8.17
CA GLY A 73 0.64 1.86 8.95
C GLY A 73 1.95 1.08 8.95
N TYR A 74 2.72 1.13 7.86
CA TYR A 74 4.06 0.51 7.79
C TYR A 74 5.02 1.11 8.81
N PHE A 75 5.04 2.44 8.93
CA PHE A 75 5.87 3.13 9.91
C PHE A 75 5.32 2.97 11.32
N CYS A 76 3.99 2.98 11.51
CA CYS A 76 3.39 2.68 12.81
C CYS A 76 3.84 1.30 13.32
N PHE A 77 3.76 0.27 12.47
CA PHE A 77 4.21 -1.08 12.82
C PHE A 77 5.70 -1.13 13.16
N GLN A 78 6.55 -0.52 12.33
CA GLN A 78 8.00 -0.45 12.57
C GLN A 78 8.31 0.26 13.90
N THR A 79 7.63 1.37 14.18
CA THR A 79 7.86 2.16 15.41
C THR A 79 7.37 1.45 16.66
N LEU A 80 6.27 0.70 16.56
CA LEU A 80 5.74 -0.11 17.66
C LEU A 80 6.76 -1.19 18.09
N HIS A 81 7.32 -1.93 17.12
CA HIS A 81 8.34 -2.94 17.40
C HIS A 81 9.63 -2.33 17.96
N GLN A 82 10.09 -1.23 17.36
CA GLN A 82 11.31 -0.56 17.83
C GLN A 82 11.14 0.06 19.22
N ALA A 83 9.97 0.63 19.52
CA ALA A 83 9.68 1.17 20.84
C ALA A 83 9.60 0.04 21.88
N TYR A 84 8.99 -1.09 21.53
CA TYR A 84 8.95 -2.27 22.38
C TYR A 84 10.37 -2.77 22.71
N ASP A 85 11.23 -2.94 21.71
CA ASP A 85 12.61 -3.38 21.94
C ASP A 85 13.42 -2.36 22.76
N ALA A 86 13.23 -1.06 22.52
CA ALA A 86 13.91 -0.02 23.28
C ALA A 86 13.50 0.01 24.77
N VAL A 87 12.22 -0.23 25.07
CA VAL A 87 11.66 -0.21 26.43
C VAL A 87 11.95 -1.52 27.17
N PHE A 88 11.62 -2.66 26.58
CA PHE A 88 11.61 -3.94 27.30
C PHE A 88 12.94 -4.67 27.22
N VAL A 89 13.61 -4.66 26.05
CA VAL A 89 14.87 -5.38 25.84
C VAL A 89 16.05 -4.52 26.26
N LYS A 90 16.16 -3.32 25.69
CA LYS A 90 17.29 -2.42 25.96
C LYS A 90 17.12 -1.64 27.27
N ARG A 91 15.89 -1.44 27.76
CA ARG A 91 15.58 -0.61 28.95
C ARG A 91 16.15 0.82 28.90
N HIS A 92 16.26 1.38 27.68
CA HIS A 92 16.75 2.74 27.45
C HIS A 92 15.58 3.66 27.08
N ALA A 93 14.97 4.31 28.06
CA ALA A 93 13.80 5.17 27.86
C ALA A 93 14.05 6.31 26.86
N TYR A 94 15.26 6.91 26.88
CA TYR A 94 15.65 7.95 25.92
C TYR A 94 15.58 7.46 24.47
N LEU A 95 16.08 6.26 24.20
CA LEU A 95 16.01 5.66 22.87
C LEU A 95 14.56 5.40 22.44
N ALA A 96 13.72 4.94 23.38
CA ALA A 96 12.30 4.73 23.10
C ALA A 96 11.59 6.03 22.72
N VAL A 97 11.87 7.12 23.44
CA VAL A 97 11.32 8.46 23.10
C VAL A 97 11.81 8.92 21.74
N GLN A 98 13.10 8.75 21.42
CA GLN A 98 13.63 9.10 20.09
C GLN A 98 12.94 8.31 18.96
N VAL A 99 12.71 7.01 19.15
CA VAL A 99 12.00 6.16 18.20
C VAL A 99 10.56 6.63 18.01
N LEU A 100 9.85 6.93 19.10
CA LEU A 100 8.47 7.43 19.04
C LEU A 100 8.39 8.77 18.31
N ILE A 101 9.30 9.71 18.59
CA ILE A 101 9.37 11.00 17.91
C ILE A 101 9.66 10.81 16.42
N SER A 102 10.67 10.00 16.07
CA SER A 102 11.02 9.73 14.67
C SER A 102 9.83 9.09 13.93
N GLY A 103 9.16 8.14 14.57
CA GLY A 103 7.95 7.49 14.07
C GLY A 103 6.80 8.46 13.82
N ALA A 104 6.50 9.30 14.81
CA ALA A 104 5.47 10.32 14.71
C ALA A 104 5.79 11.30 13.57
N LEU A 105 7.03 11.75 13.44
CA LEU A 105 7.44 12.64 12.34
C LEU A 105 7.23 12.00 10.97
N ARG A 106 7.61 10.73 10.79
CA ARG A 106 7.39 10.00 9.52
C ARG A 106 5.90 9.89 9.18
N CYS A 107 5.07 9.58 10.17
CA CYS A 107 3.62 9.51 9.98
C CYS A 107 3.06 10.90 9.64
N ILE A 108 3.43 11.94 10.39
CA ILE A 108 3.02 13.32 10.14
C ILE A 108 3.38 13.72 8.71
N CYS A 109 4.59 13.44 8.23
CA CYS A 109 4.99 13.74 6.85
C CYS A 109 4.05 13.13 5.79
N ILE A 110 3.54 11.91 6.01
CA ILE A 110 2.57 11.26 5.12
C ILE A 110 1.21 11.98 5.19
N PHE A 111 0.75 12.29 6.41
CA PHE A 111 -0.51 12.98 6.62
C PHE A 111 -0.49 14.45 6.14
N THR A 112 0.67 15.10 6.11
CA THR A 112 0.83 16.51 5.70
C THR A 112 0.23 16.76 4.33
N LEU A 113 0.44 15.87 3.37
CA LEU A 113 -0.06 16.03 2.01
C LEU A 113 -1.59 15.95 1.95
N PHE A 114 -2.20 15.04 2.73
CA PHE A 114 -3.65 14.97 2.88
C PHE A 114 -4.21 16.24 3.53
N ILE A 115 -3.61 16.68 4.64
CA ILE A 115 -4.06 17.87 5.38
C ILE A 115 -3.92 19.12 4.51
N ALA A 116 -2.82 19.27 3.77
CA ALA A 116 -2.61 20.38 2.86
C ALA A 116 -3.71 20.44 1.78
N PHE A 117 -4.12 19.29 1.24
CA PHE A 117 -5.23 19.23 0.28
C PHE A 117 -6.56 19.64 0.91
N GLN A 118 -6.89 19.17 2.12
CA GLN A 118 -8.11 19.57 2.83
C GLN A 118 -8.11 21.07 3.14
N ALA A 119 -6.99 21.60 3.62
CA ALA A 119 -6.83 23.03 3.92
C ALA A 119 -6.98 23.88 2.65
N TYR A 120 -6.34 23.48 1.56
CA TYR A 120 -6.48 24.17 0.28
C TYR A 120 -7.94 24.16 -0.23
N GLY A 121 -8.67 23.06 -0.08
CA GLY A 121 -10.11 23.01 -0.37
C GLY A 121 -10.92 23.99 0.47
N TYR A 122 -10.64 24.05 1.77
CA TYR A 122 -11.29 24.99 2.68
C TYR A 122 -11.01 26.46 2.32
N TYR A 123 -9.74 26.81 2.05
CA TYR A 123 -9.35 28.18 1.71
C TYR A 123 -10.01 28.69 0.42
N ASN A 124 -10.20 27.83 -0.59
CA ASN A 124 -10.79 28.26 -1.86
C ASN A 124 -12.33 28.31 -1.85
N ILE A 125 -12.99 27.46 -1.06
CA ILE A 125 -14.45 27.28 -1.15
C ILE A 125 -15.17 27.91 0.04
N CYS A 126 -14.62 27.78 1.24
CA CYS A 126 -15.28 28.23 2.46
C CYS A 126 -14.87 29.66 2.83
N LEU A 127 -13.63 30.08 2.53
CA LEU A 127 -13.17 31.42 2.89
C LEU A 127 -13.84 32.49 2.00
N GLY A 128 -14.31 33.59 2.61
CA GLY A 128 -14.89 34.73 1.88
C GLY A 128 -16.39 34.65 1.56
N HIS A 129 -17.07 33.55 1.91
CA HIS A 129 -18.53 33.42 1.78
C HIS A 129 -19.24 33.73 3.11
N SER A 130 -20.48 34.21 3.04
CA SER A 130 -21.32 34.42 4.23
C SER A 130 -21.70 33.08 4.87
N VAL A 131 -21.93 33.06 6.20
CA VAL A 131 -22.26 31.81 6.93
C VAL A 131 -23.53 31.16 6.36
N ASP A 132 -24.48 31.92 5.83
CA ASP A 132 -25.72 31.37 5.26
C ASP A 132 -25.51 30.72 3.89
N GLU A 133 -24.54 31.19 3.08
CA GLU A 133 -24.21 30.66 1.76
C GLU A 133 -23.16 29.52 1.80
N MET A 134 -22.47 29.35 2.93
CA MET A 134 -21.45 28.30 3.07
C MET A 134 -22.03 26.89 2.92
N ARG A 135 -21.29 26.04 2.22
CA ARG A 135 -21.62 24.61 2.08
C ARG A 135 -21.68 23.93 3.46
N PRO A 136 -22.53 22.89 3.65
CA PRO A 136 -22.75 22.26 4.96
C PRO A 136 -21.48 21.70 5.61
N TRP A 137 -20.54 21.21 4.80
CA TRP A 137 -19.26 20.67 5.29
C TRP A 137 -18.29 21.74 5.79
N CYS A 138 -18.41 23.00 5.34
CA CYS A 138 -17.64 24.12 5.88
C CYS A 138 -18.07 24.44 7.32
N LYS A 139 -19.35 24.19 7.67
CA LYS A 139 -19.94 24.45 8.99
C LYS A 139 -19.65 23.34 10.01
N ALA A 140 -19.14 22.19 9.56
CA ALA A 140 -18.88 21.05 10.43
C ALA A 140 -17.69 21.31 11.36
N ARG A 141 -17.70 20.66 12.54
CA ARG A 141 -16.63 20.77 13.56
C ARG A 141 -15.24 20.43 13.01
N LEU A 142 -15.19 19.53 12.03
CA LEU A 142 -14.02 19.23 11.22
C LEU A 142 -14.44 19.39 9.75
N PRO A 143 -14.00 20.44 9.04
CA PRO A 143 -14.40 20.71 7.67
C PRO A 143 -13.71 19.76 6.68
N LEU A 144 -14.13 18.51 6.68
CA LEU A 144 -13.59 17.45 5.82
C LEU A 144 -14.35 17.41 4.50
N LEU A 145 -13.81 18.09 3.50
CA LEU A 145 -14.35 18.10 2.14
C LEU A 145 -14.51 16.68 1.59
N TYR A 146 -13.49 15.83 1.77
CA TYR A 146 -13.50 14.46 1.22
C TYR A 146 -14.61 13.59 1.82
N ASN A 147 -14.86 13.68 3.13
CA ASN A 147 -15.94 12.93 3.79
C ASN A 147 -17.33 13.37 3.30
N TYR A 148 -17.51 14.68 3.06
CA TYR A 148 -18.74 15.20 2.47
C TYR A 148 -18.96 14.69 1.04
N ILE A 149 -17.94 14.75 0.18
CA ILE A 149 -18.05 14.26 -1.19
C ILE A 149 -18.36 12.75 -1.22
N GLN A 150 -17.61 11.97 -0.43
CA GLN A 150 -17.78 10.53 -0.34
C GLN A 150 -19.20 10.14 0.08
N SER A 151 -19.76 10.80 1.08
CA SER A 151 -21.10 10.47 1.59
C SER A 151 -22.23 11.01 0.73
N HIS A 152 -22.14 12.27 0.26
CA HIS A 152 -23.22 12.97 -0.42
C HIS A 152 -23.34 12.60 -1.90
N TYR A 153 -22.22 12.54 -2.62
CA TYR A 153 -22.23 12.26 -4.07
C TYR A 153 -21.97 10.80 -4.39
N TRP A 154 -21.09 10.13 -3.63
CA TRP A 154 -20.70 8.75 -3.93
C TRP A 154 -21.48 7.73 -3.10
N GLY A 155 -22.24 8.14 -2.08
CA GLY A 155 -22.97 7.23 -1.22
C GLY A 155 -22.08 6.26 -0.43
N VAL A 156 -20.81 6.62 -0.23
CA VAL A 156 -19.84 5.81 0.52
C VAL A 156 -20.13 5.96 2.01
N GLY A 157 -20.23 4.82 2.69
CA GLY A 157 -20.44 4.74 4.13
C GLY A 157 -20.44 3.29 4.57
N PHE A 158 -20.41 3.07 5.89
CA PHE A 158 -20.37 1.73 6.46
C PHE A 158 -21.53 0.87 5.91
N LEU A 159 -21.17 -0.15 5.13
CA LEU A 159 -22.08 -1.12 4.50
C LEU A 159 -23.16 -0.55 3.56
N ARG A 160 -23.13 0.75 3.21
CA ARG A 160 -24.16 1.36 2.35
C ARG A 160 -24.14 0.85 0.91
N TYR A 161 -23.03 0.25 0.49
CA TYR A 161 -22.82 -0.24 -0.88
C TYR A 161 -23.37 -1.66 -1.12
N PHE A 162 -23.77 -2.40 -0.08
CA PHE A 162 -24.29 -3.76 -0.22
C PHE A 162 -25.74 -3.75 -0.74
N GLN A 163 -25.91 -3.49 -2.03
CA GLN A 163 -27.18 -3.58 -2.75
C GLN A 163 -27.14 -4.72 -3.76
N LEU A 164 -28.25 -5.45 -3.92
CA LEU A 164 -28.36 -6.56 -4.89
C LEU A 164 -28.08 -6.12 -6.33
N LYS A 165 -28.37 -4.86 -6.66
CA LYS A 165 -28.08 -4.26 -7.97
C LYS A 165 -26.58 -4.21 -8.32
N GLN A 166 -25.71 -4.25 -7.30
CA GLN A 166 -24.26 -4.16 -7.46
C GLN A 166 -23.58 -5.55 -7.56
N LEU A 167 -24.36 -6.63 -7.51
CA LEU A 167 -23.85 -8.02 -7.55
C LEU A 167 -22.92 -8.31 -8.76
N PRO A 168 -23.18 -7.79 -9.98
CA PRO A 168 -22.23 -7.94 -11.09
C PRO A 168 -20.85 -7.32 -10.82
N ASN A 169 -20.80 -6.17 -10.13
CA ASN A 169 -19.53 -5.53 -9.77
C ASN A 169 -18.76 -6.34 -8.73
N PHE A 170 -19.45 -6.96 -7.77
CA PHE A 170 -18.82 -7.87 -6.81
C PHE A 170 -18.23 -9.11 -7.47
N LEU A 171 -18.90 -9.68 -8.47
CA LEU A 171 -18.38 -10.82 -9.23
C LEU A 171 -17.09 -10.45 -9.96
N LEU A 172 -17.05 -9.26 -10.57
CA LEU A 172 -15.88 -8.78 -11.28
C LEU A 172 -14.70 -8.47 -10.35
N ALA A 173 -14.98 -7.99 -9.13
CA ALA A 173 -13.98 -7.77 -8.09
C ALA A 173 -13.54 -9.02 -7.34
N SER A 174 -14.30 -10.12 -7.44
CA SER A 174 -14.08 -11.34 -6.68
C SER A 174 -12.66 -11.93 -6.78
N PRO A 175 -11.94 -11.88 -7.92
CA PRO A 175 -10.63 -12.52 -8.03
C PRO A 175 -9.59 -11.84 -7.13
N ILE A 176 -9.54 -10.50 -7.12
CA ILE A 176 -8.58 -9.74 -6.31
C ILE A 176 -8.93 -9.84 -4.82
N LEU A 177 -10.21 -9.73 -4.47
CA LEU A 177 -10.68 -9.87 -3.09
C LEU A 177 -10.43 -11.29 -2.55
N SER A 178 -10.69 -12.31 -3.36
CA SER A 178 -10.44 -13.71 -2.99
C SER A 178 -8.95 -13.96 -2.84
N LEU A 179 -8.11 -13.42 -3.73
CA LEU A 179 -6.66 -13.56 -3.63
C LEU A 179 -6.12 -12.87 -2.36
N ALA A 180 -6.62 -11.68 -2.02
CA ALA A 180 -6.28 -10.98 -0.79
C ALA A 180 -6.66 -11.79 0.46
N LEU A 181 -7.91 -12.27 0.51
CA LEU A 181 -8.40 -13.07 1.62
C LEU A 181 -7.63 -14.39 1.76
N CYS A 182 -7.40 -15.10 0.65
CA CYS A 182 -6.62 -16.35 0.64
C CYS A 182 -5.17 -16.11 1.10
N SER A 183 -4.53 -15.02 0.66
CA SER A 183 -3.19 -14.61 1.11
C SER A 183 -3.14 -14.45 2.63
N ILE A 184 -4.08 -13.67 3.20
CA ILE A 184 -4.16 -13.42 4.65
C ILE A 184 -4.43 -14.72 5.41
N VAL A 185 -5.44 -15.50 5.00
CA VAL A 185 -5.84 -16.75 5.67
C VAL A 185 -4.74 -17.80 5.59
N TYR A 186 -4.03 -17.90 4.47
CA TYR A 186 -2.94 -18.86 4.28
C TYR A 186 -1.77 -18.55 5.22
N TYR A 187 -1.37 -17.28 5.34
CA TYR A 187 -0.33 -16.86 6.28
C TYR A 187 -0.77 -17.08 7.74
N ALA A 188 -1.99 -16.65 8.10
CA ALA A 188 -2.53 -16.80 9.45
C ALA A 188 -2.65 -18.26 9.89
N LYS A 189 -3.03 -19.18 8.99
CA LYS A 189 -3.10 -20.63 9.30
C LYS A 189 -1.73 -21.28 9.43
N SER A 190 -0.75 -20.82 8.66
CA SER A 190 0.58 -21.43 8.63
C SER A 190 1.45 -20.96 9.80
N ARG A 191 1.30 -19.70 10.27
CA ARG A 191 2.05 -19.12 11.39
C ARG A 191 1.11 -18.34 12.34
N PRO A 192 0.16 -19.02 13.03
CA PRO A 192 -0.86 -18.34 13.84
C PRO A 192 -0.24 -17.56 15.01
N GLU A 193 0.74 -18.14 15.69
CA GLU A 193 1.38 -17.50 16.85
C GLU A 193 1.99 -16.15 16.49
N ILE A 194 2.78 -16.09 15.41
CA ILE A 194 3.43 -14.86 14.94
C ILE A 194 2.40 -13.86 14.40
N PHE A 195 1.38 -14.34 13.70
CA PHE A 195 0.33 -13.48 13.15
C PHE A 195 -0.47 -12.78 14.25
N PHE A 196 -0.97 -13.55 15.23
CA PHE A 196 -1.75 -13.00 16.35
C PHE A 196 -0.88 -12.24 17.36
N SER A 197 0.39 -12.62 17.53
CA SER A 197 1.34 -11.84 18.34
C SER A 197 1.88 -10.61 17.61
N LEU A 198 1.38 -10.27 16.41
CA LEU A 198 1.88 -9.16 15.58
C LEU A 198 3.40 -9.19 15.35
N GLY A 199 4.03 -10.38 15.41
CA GLY A 199 5.47 -10.57 15.24
C GLY A 199 6.30 -10.50 16.52
N PHE A 200 5.70 -10.21 17.68
CA PHE A 200 6.45 -10.13 18.94
C PHE A 200 7.09 -11.47 19.35
N LEU A 201 6.41 -12.59 19.07
CA LEU A 201 6.88 -13.95 19.38
C LEU A 201 7.85 -14.53 18.33
N ALA A 202 8.23 -13.76 17.30
CA ALA A 202 9.21 -14.23 16.31
C ALA A 202 10.58 -14.50 16.96
N SER A 203 11.29 -15.53 16.49
CA SER A 203 12.62 -15.88 16.99
C SER A 203 13.61 -14.71 16.78
N VAL A 204 14.59 -14.58 17.69
CA VAL A 204 15.65 -13.56 17.60
C VAL A 204 16.40 -13.67 16.26
N GLU A 205 16.63 -14.88 15.77
CA GLU A 205 17.30 -15.13 14.48
C GLU A 205 16.48 -14.61 13.29
N GLU A 206 15.15 -14.83 13.30
CA GLU A 206 14.23 -14.33 12.26
C GLU A 206 14.08 -12.80 12.29
N LYS A 207 14.09 -12.20 13.49
CA LYS A 207 14.11 -10.75 13.68
C LYS A 207 15.40 -10.13 13.17
N ASN A 208 16.55 -10.77 13.40
CA ASN A 208 17.86 -10.34 12.90
C ASN A 208 17.94 -10.38 11.38
N SER A 209 17.42 -11.45 10.75
CA SER A 209 17.32 -11.52 9.27
C SER A 209 16.38 -10.46 8.69
N SER A 210 15.45 -9.94 9.49
CA SER A 210 14.48 -8.91 9.11
C SER A 210 14.78 -7.55 9.74
N ALA A 211 16.03 -7.30 10.14
CA ALA A 211 16.40 -6.13 10.91
C ALA A 211 15.93 -4.82 10.27
N VAL A 212 15.93 -4.66 8.94
CA VAL A 212 15.45 -3.42 8.30
C VAL A 212 13.99 -3.07 8.67
N LEU A 213 13.14 -4.07 8.86
CA LEU A 213 11.71 -3.90 9.18
C LEU A 213 11.45 -3.84 10.69
N PHE A 214 12.29 -4.48 11.51
CA PHE A 214 12.08 -4.60 12.97
C PHE A 214 13.07 -3.78 13.82
N SER A 215 14.26 -3.47 13.30
CA SER A 215 15.40 -2.88 13.99
C SER A 215 16.07 -1.76 13.18
N LEU A 216 15.94 -0.52 13.66
CA LEU A 216 16.71 0.59 13.13
C LEU A 216 18.19 0.44 13.55
N GLU A 217 19.04 -0.19 12.74
CA GLU A 217 20.49 0.04 12.79
C GLU A 217 20.76 1.48 12.29
N THR A 218 20.44 2.47 13.12
CA THR A 218 20.83 3.86 12.83
C THR A 218 21.04 4.66 14.11
N VAL A 219 21.75 4.08 15.10
CA VAL A 219 22.42 4.86 16.17
C VAL A 219 23.69 4.14 16.66
N GLN A 220 24.64 3.81 15.78
CA GLN A 220 26.06 3.66 16.19
C GLN A 220 27.02 3.64 14.99
N ARG A 221 27.07 4.75 14.26
CA ARG A 221 28.19 5.02 13.35
C ARG A 221 29.18 5.96 14.02
N SER A 222 29.69 5.58 15.19
CA SER A 222 30.86 6.23 15.81
C SER A 222 31.40 5.40 16.98
N SER A 223 32.23 4.39 16.70
CA SER A 223 33.44 4.05 17.48
C SER A 223 34.03 2.70 17.06
N ILE A 224 35.07 2.76 16.22
CA ILE A 224 36.28 1.93 16.25
C ILE A 224 36.08 0.39 16.32
N ALA A 225 36.22 -0.25 15.17
CA ALA A 225 37.04 -1.45 15.04
C ALA A 225 37.86 -1.34 13.75
N ARG A 226 39.06 -0.74 13.87
CA ARG A 226 40.15 -0.94 12.89
C ARG A 226 40.71 -2.33 13.15
N PHE A 227 40.88 -3.13 12.10
CA PHE A 227 42.03 -4.04 11.90
C PHE A 227 42.08 -4.43 10.41
N PRO A 228 43.26 -4.80 9.88
CA PRO A 228 43.82 -4.20 8.68
C PRO A 228 43.57 -5.04 7.43
N GLY A 229 43.67 -4.39 6.27
CA GLY A 229 43.41 -5.00 4.98
C GLY A 229 44.49 -5.97 4.49
N HIS A 230 44.13 -6.75 3.47
CA HIS A 230 45.00 -7.05 2.33
C HIS A 230 44.15 -7.40 1.10
N HIS A 231 44.06 -6.42 0.20
CA HIS A 231 44.13 -6.50 -1.26
C HIS A 231 43.86 -7.84 -2.01
N ASN A 232 42.92 -7.72 -2.96
CA ASN A 232 43.11 -7.83 -4.42
C ASN A 232 42.58 -9.07 -5.20
N LEU A 233 41.92 -8.70 -6.33
CA LEU A 233 41.84 -9.36 -7.64
C LEU A 233 40.63 -10.27 -7.99
N ARG A 234 39.64 -9.62 -8.61
CA ARG A 234 39.11 -9.90 -9.97
C ARG A 234 39.44 -11.29 -10.54
N GLN A 235 38.45 -12.20 -10.61
CA GLN A 235 38.43 -13.19 -11.69
C GLN A 235 37.01 -13.57 -12.13
N ARG A 236 36.73 -13.15 -13.37
CA ARG A 236 35.70 -13.64 -14.28
C ARG A 236 35.75 -15.17 -14.34
N LYS A 237 34.65 -15.87 -14.02
CA LYS A 237 34.48 -17.28 -14.41
C LYS A 237 33.37 -17.40 -15.44
N HIS A 238 33.80 -17.45 -16.70
CA HIS A 238 33.04 -18.04 -17.79
C HIS A 238 33.03 -19.56 -17.53
N MET A 239 31.86 -20.19 -17.45
CA MET A 239 31.76 -21.64 -17.52
C MET A 239 30.68 -22.04 -18.51
N THR A 240 31.17 -22.84 -19.44
CA THR A 240 30.60 -23.43 -20.64
C THR A 240 29.24 -24.11 -20.43
N ARG A 241 28.39 -23.92 -21.43
CA ARG A 241 27.20 -24.69 -21.84
C ARG A 241 27.15 -26.13 -21.27
N GLY A 242 26.17 -26.40 -20.42
CA GLY A 242 25.72 -27.73 -20.00
C GLY A 242 24.19 -27.70 -19.85
N ASP A 243 23.52 -28.75 -20.31
CA ASP A 243 22.08 -28.84 -20.53
C ASP A 243 21.21 -28.61 -19.27
N PRO A 244 19.95 -28.13 -19.42
CA PRO A 244 19.08 -27.85 -18.28
C PRO A 244 18.45 -29.14 -17.75
N VAL A 245 19.05 -29.73 -16.72
CA VAL A 245 18.37 -30.75 -15.90
C VAL A 245 17.46 -30.03 -14.91
N ALA A 246 16.16 -30.18 -15.13
CA ALA A 246 15.11 -29.65 -14.26
C ALA A 246 15.22 -30.24 -12.85
N LEU A 247 15.36 -29.37 -11.84
CA LEU A 247 15.08 -29.67 -10.43
C LEU A 247 13.86 -28.85 -9.99
N PRO A 248 12.62 -29.35 -10.17
CA PRO A 248 11.41 -28.64 -9.74
C PRO A 248 11.18 -28.68 -8.23
N LEU A 249 11.89 -29.54 -7.48
CA LEU A 249 11.59 -29.84 -6.08
C LEU A 249 12.15 -28.79 -5.09
N GLU A 250 13.33 -28.22 -5.35
CA GLU A 250 13.92 -27.21 -4.45
C GLU A 250 13.23 -25.85 -4.54
N ASN A 251 12.82 -25.44 -5.76
CA ASN A 251 12.15 -24.15 -5.99
C ASN A 251 10.81 -24.05 -5.24
N ASP A 252 10.09 -25.15 -5.09
CA ASP A 252 8.76 -25.17 -4.46
C ASP A 252 8.86 -25.00 -2.93
N SER A 253 9.86 -25.63 -2.30
CA SER A 253 10.17 -25.41 -0.88
C SER A 253 10.70 -24.01 -0.60
N LEU A 254 11.56 -23.47 -1.47
CA LEU A 254 12.18 -22.16 -1.29
C LEU A 254 11.16 -21.02 -1.45
N ALA A 255 10.25 -21.11 -2.44
CA ALA A 255 9.18 -20.14 -2.65
C ALA A 255 8.18 -20.14 -1.47
N LYS A 256 7.84 -21.33 -0.96
CA LYS A 256 6.96 -21.50 0.20
C LYS A 256 7.59 -20.95 1.47
N LEU A 257 8.90 -21.17 1.66
CA LEU A 257 9.66 -20.65 2.79
C LEU A 257 9.76 -19.12 2.74
N GLY A 258 10.01 -18.55 1.56
CA GLY A 258 10.11 -17.10 1.35
C GLY A 258 8.85 -16.34 1.76
N TYR A 259 7.67 -16.77 1.30
CA TYR A 259 6.40 -16.10 1.64
C TYR A 259 6.00 -16.26 3.12
N LEU A 260 6.40 -17.36 3.77
CA LEU A 260 6.11 -17.63 5.18
C LEU A 260 7.10 -16.96 6.15
N THR A 261 8.09 -16.23 5.63
CA THR A 261 9.07 -15.51 6.44
C THR A 261 8.42 -14.42 7.29
N VAL A 262 9.00 -14.15 8.46
CA VAL A 262 8.57 -13.06 9.37
C VAL A 262 8.66 -11.68 8.69
N SER A 263 9.55 -11.49 7.72
CA SER A 263 9.67 -10.24 6.95
C SER A 263 8.41 -9.91 6.14
N CYS A 264 7.60 -10.91 5.79
CA CYS A 264 6.34 -10.70 5.06
C CYS A 264 5.20 -10.21 5.96
N LEU A 265 5.29 -10.44 7.27
CA LEU A 265 4.24 -10.11 8.25
C LEU A 265 3.72 -8.67 8.18
N PRO A 266 4.57 -7.60 8.22
CA PRO A 266 4.08 -6.23 8.17
C PRO A 266 3.25 -5.95 6.91
N PHE A 267 3.61 -6.57 5.79
CA PHE A 267 2.87 -6.41 4.54
C PHE A 267 1.54 -7.15 4.54
N ILE A 268 1.49 -8.35 5.14
CA ILE A 268 0.24 -9.11 5.29
C ILE A 268 -0.73 -8.42 6.26
N LEU A 269 -0.24 -7.90 7.38
CA LEU A 269 -1.05 -7.12 8.32
C LEU A 269 -1.60 -5.85 7.67
N GLN A 270 -0.76 -5.13 6.92
CA GLN A 270 -1.21 -3.97 6.15
C GLN A 270 -2.24 -4.37 5.09
N LEU A 271 -2.04 -5.47 4.36
CA LEU A 271 -3.02 -5.98 3.41
C LEU A 271 -4.35 -6.31 4.09
N ALA A 272 -4.34 -6.93 5.27
CA ALA A 272 -5.54 -7.22 6.04
C ALA A 272 -6.29 -5.95 6.45
N PHE A 273 -5.57 -4.94 6.93
CA PHE A 273 -6.14 -3.64 7.27
C PHE A 273 -6.74 -2.92 6.05
N MET A 274 -6.02 -2.93 4.93
CA MET A 274 -6.49 -2.36 3.67
C MET A 274 -7.70 -3.10 3.11
N ALA A 275 -7.72 -4.44 3.18
CA ALA A 275 -8.83 -5.27 2.75
C ALA A 275 -10.08 -5.04 3.61
N ALA A 276 -9.93 -4.92 4.93
CA ALA A 276 -11.03 -4.58 5.83
C ALA A 276 -11.59 -3.19 5.51
N THR A 277 -10.72 -2.18 5.35
CA THR A 277 -11.14 -0.82 4.99
C THR A 277 -11.88 -0.81 3.65
N ALA A 278 -11.35 -1.55 2.67
CA ALA A 278 -11.96 -1.67 1.35
C ALA A 278 -13.33 -2.36 1.39
N PHE A 279 -13.48 -3.39 2.21
CA PHE A 279 -14.74 -4.11 2.36
C PHE A 279 -15.85 -3.28 3.03
N PHE A 280 -15.51 -2.51 4.07
CA PHE A 280 -16.52 -1.77 4.85
C PHE A 280 -16.84 -0.37 4.29
N VAL A 281 -15.86 0.28 3.65
CA VAL A 281 -15.89 1.73 3.39
C VAL A 281 -15.47 2.10 1.96
N MET A 282 -15.30 1.14 1.04
CA MET A 282 -15.00 1.44 -0.36
C MET A 282 -15.97 0.78 -1.33
N HIS A 283 -16.21 1.46 -2.45
CA HIS A 283 -16.86 0.85 -3.60
C HIS A 283 -15.98 -0.26 -4.16
N VAL A 284 -16.59 -1.35 -4.61
CA VAL A 284 -15.84 -2.54 -5.02
C VAL A 284 -14.92 -2.27 -6.22
N GLN A 285 -15.30 -1.33 -7.08
CA GLN A 285 -14.49 -0.89 -8.24
C GLN A 285 -13.24 -0.09 -7.81
N VAL A 286 -13.31 0.64 -6.70
CA VAL A 286 -12.16 1.36 -6.13
C VAL A 286 -11.31 0.41 -5.29
N ALA A 287 -11.96 -0.51 -4.57
CA ALA A 287 -11.32 -1.51 -3.71
C ALA A 287 -10.34 -2.39 -4.48
N THR A 288 -10.71 -2.90 -5.66
CA THR A 288 -9.83 -3.77 -6.47
C THR A 288 -8.54 -3.07 -6.89
N ARG A 289 -8.65 -1.82 -7.38
CA ARG A 289 -7.51 -1.01 -7.80
C ARG A 289 -6.62 -0.65 -6.61
N PHE A 290 -7.23 -0.23 -5.51
CA PHE A 290 -6.55 0.09 -4.27
C PHE A 290 -5.77 -1.13 -3.73
N LEU A 291 -6.41 -2.30 -3.67
CA LEU A 291 -5.76 -3.52 -3.19
C LEU A 291 -4.66 -4.00 -4.14
N SER A 292 -4.83 -3.84 -5.46
CA SER A 292 -3.83 -4.25 -6.45
C SER A 292 -2.47 -3.56 -6.26
N ALA A 293 -2.41 -2.39 -5.65
CA ALA A 293 -1.15 -1.71 -5.31
C ALA A 293 -0.36 -2.38 -4.16
N SER A 294 -0.83 -3.52 -3.63
CA SER A 294 -0.23 -4.21 -2.48
C SER A 294 0.70 -5.34 -2.91
N PRO A 295 2.01 -5.29 -2.60
CA PRO A 295 2.98 -6.34 -2.95
C PRO A 295 2.61 -7.78 -2.54
N PRO A 296 1.97 -8.04 -1.37
CA PRO A 296 1.69 -9.41 -0.94
C PRO A 296 0.72 -10.17 -1.84
N LEU A 297 -0.11 -9.48 -2.63
CA LEU A 297 -0.97 -10.14 -3.61
C LEU A 297 -0.11 -10.82 -4.69
N TYR A 298 0.89 -10.11 -5.20
CA TYR A 298 1.80 -10.64 -6.22
C TYR A 298 2.72 -11.73 -5.66
N TRP A 299 3.20 -11.58 -4.42
CA TRP A 299 3.99 -12.62 -3.76
C TRP A 299 3.19 -13.91 -3.54
N PHE A 300 1.94 -13.79 -3.09
CA PHE A 300 1.06 -14.94 -2.91
C PHE A 300 0.68 -15.58 -4.26
N ALA A 301 0.36 -14.76 -5.28
CA ALA A 301 0.09 -15.25 -6.63
C ALA A 301 1.28 -16.03 -7.19
N SER A 302 2.51 -15.51 -7.03
CA SER A 302 3.74 -16.19 -7.44
C SER A 302 3.91 -17.53 -6.71
N ASN A 303 3.72 -17.55 -5.38
CA ASN A 303 3.78 -18.79 -4.60
C ASN A 303 2.74 -19.83 -5.08
N LEU A 304 1.52 -19.40 -5.40
CA LEU A 304 0.48 -20.29 -5.93
C LEU A 304 0.83 -20.83 -7.33
N MET A 305 1.48 -20.00 -8.17
CA MET A 305 1.92 -20.38 -9.50
C MET A 305 3.00 -21.47 -9.46
N VAL A 306 3.93 -21.39 -8.52
CA VAL A 306 5.00 -22.39 -8.35
C VAL A 306 4.42 -23.72 -7.85
N GLN A 307 3.52 -23.68 -6.86
CA GLN A 307 2.97 -24.89 -6.25
C GLN A 307 2.02 -25.68 -7.17
N ARG A 308 1.24 -24.99 -8.01
CA ARG A 308 0.21 -25.65 -8.83
C ARG A 308 0.09 -25.04 -10.21
N LYS A 309 0.58 -25.77 -11.22
CA LYS A 309 0.49 -25.39 -12.65
C LYS A 309 -0.92 -24.95 -13.08
N ARG A 310 -1.98 -25.63 -12.62
CA ARG A 310 -3.38 -25.26 -12.95
C ARG A 310 -3.75 -23.84 -12.49
N TRP A 311 -3.33 -23.44 -11.30
CA TRP A 311 -3.58 -22.09 -10.80
C TRP A 311 -2.73 -21.05 -11.52
N ALA A 312 -1.52 -21.43 -11.94
CA ALA A 312 -0.70 -20.57 -12.78
C ALA A 312 -1.39 -20.25 -14.12
N TYR A 313 -1.94 -21.26 -14.81
CA TYR A 313 -2.71 -21.04 -16.03
C TYR A 313 -3.94 -20.17 -15.78
N LEU A 314 -4.67 -20.39 -14.67
CA LEU A 314 -5.84 -19.57 -14.33
C LEU A 314 -5.48 -18.10 -14.07
N ILE A 315 -4.41 -17.83 -13.32
CA ILE A 315 -3.96 -16.45 -13.03
C ILE A 315 -3.49 -15.75 -14.31
N TRP A 316 -2.73 -16.45 -15.17
CA TRP A 316 -2.27 -15.91 -16.44
C TRP A 316 -3.42 -15.65 -17.41
N ALA A 317 -4.33 -16.61 -17.56
CA ALA A 317 -5.51 -16.48 -18.40
C ALA A 317 -6.38 -15.31 -17.92
N TYR A 318 -6.61 -15.21 -16.60
CA TYR A 318 -7.34 -14.09 -16.01
C TYR A 318 -6.65 -12.75 -16.28
N SER A 319 -5.35 -12.65 -16.03
CA SER A 319 -4.59 -11.41 -16.24
C SER A 319 -4.57 -10.98 -17.71
N ALA A 320 -4.36 -11.92 -18.63
CA ALA A 320 -4.41 -11.66 -20.06
C ALA A 320 -5.83 -11.25 -20.52
N ALA A 321 -6.86 -11.97 -20.06
CA ALA A 321 -8.25 -11.64 -20.35
C ALA A 321 -8.63 -10.25 -19.79
N TYR A 322 -8.20 -9.92 -18.57
CA TYR A 322 -8.46 -8.62 -17.95
C TYR A 322 -7.82 -7.48 -18.73
N ILE A 323 -6.55 -7.64 -19.16
CA ILE A 323 -5.84 -6.64 -19.96
C ILE A 323 -6.48 -6.49 -21.34
N LEU A 324 -6.79 -7.60 -22.03
CA LEU A 324 -7.42 -7.57 -23.35
C LEU A 324 -8.82 -6.96 -23.30
N LEU A 325 -9.66 -7.45 -22.40
CA LEU A 325 -11.03 -6.97 -22.22
C LEU A 325 -11.03 -5.50 -21.79
N GLY A 326 -10.13 -5.12 -20.88
CA GLY A 326 -9.96 -3.74 -20.45
C GLY A 326 -9.49 -2.81 -21.57
N SER A 327 -8.60 -3.28 -22.44
CA SER A 327 -8.14 -2.53 -23.61
C SER A 327 -9.28 -2.35 -24.63
N LEU A 328 -10.03 -3.42 -24.91
CA LEU A 328 -11.15 -3.40 -25.84
C LEU A 328 -12.30 -2.50 -25.35
N LEU A 329 -12.70 -2.64 -24.09
CA LEU A 329 -13.76 -1.80 -23.49
C LEU A 329 -13.33 -0.33 -23.47
N PHE A 330 -12.06 -0.05 -23.17
CA PHE A 330 -11.52 1.30 -23.18
C PHE A 330 -11.53 1.93 -24.58
N SER A 331 -11.05 1.21 -25.59
CA SER A 331 -11.09 1.68 -26.98
C SER A 331 -12.52 1.94 -27.48
N ASN A 332 -13.52 1.31 -26.86
CA ASN A 332 -14.94 1.48 -27.15
C ASN A 332 -15.67 2.40 -26.14
N PHE A 333 -14.95 3.12 -25.28
CA PHE A 333 -15.50 4.07 -24.29
C PHE A 333 -16.48 3.47 -23.27
N TYR A 334 -16.42 2.16 -23.03
CA TYR A 334 -17.19 1.52 -21.97
C TYR A 334 -16.49 1.68 -20.61
N PRO A 335 -17.26 1.84 -19.51
CA PRO A 335 -16.70 1.88 -18.17
C PRO A 335 -16.07 0.52 -17.83
N PHE A 336 -14.78 0.52 -17.51
CA PHE A 336 -14.04 -0.68 -17.10
C PHE A 336 -13.32 -0.42 -15.78
N THR A 337 -13.37 -1.43 -14.91
CA THR A 337 -12.74 -1.42 -13.59
C THR A 337 -11.23 -1.42 -13.65
#